data_AF-A0AAW5ELL1-F1
#
_entry.id   AF-A0AAW5ELL1-F1
#
_cell.length_a   1.000
_cell.length_b   1.000
_cell.length_c   1.000
_cell.angle_alpha   90.00
_cell.angle_beta   90.00
_cell.angle_gamma   90.00
#
_symmetry.space_group_name_H-M   'P 1'
#
loop_
_entity.id
_entity.type
_entity.pdbx_description
1 polymer ?
#
loop_
_entity_poly.entity_id
_entity_poly.type
_entity_poly.pdbx_seq_one_letter_code
_entity_poly.pdbx_strand_id
1 'polypeptide(L)' 'EEFKRFSANTIMGFGGIMDPASKMGLKKHPADLGTVLAHWGVGSGFHIVLPILGPSNLRDTLTLPATWYASPTAYI' A
#
# COMPACT_ATOMS: atom_id res chain seq x y z
N GLU A 1 -2.54 -1.61 12.59
CA GLU A 1 -1.96 -0.33 13.05
C GLU A 1 -2.14 0.81 12.05
N GLU A 2 -2.20 0.51 10.74
CA GLU A 2 -2.38 1.49 9.67
C GLU A 2 -3.56 2.46 9.85
N PHE A 3 -4.74 2.00 10.27
CA PHE A 3 -5.86 2.92 10.51
C PHE A 3 -5.53 3.98 11.58
N LYS A 4 -4.85 3.58 12.66
CA LYS A 4 -4.38 4.51 13.70
C LYS A 4 -3.33 5.46 13.14
N ARG A 5 -2.42 4.97 12.28
CA ARG A 5 -1.43 5.84 11.59
C ARG A 5 -2.12 6.86 10.70
N PHE A 6 -3.08 6.42 9.89
CA PHE A 6 -3.86 7.27 9.01
C PHE A 6 -4.61 8.33 9.81
N SER A 7 -5.36 7.96 10.84
CA SER A 7 -6.06 8.94 11.69
C SER A 7 -5.10 9.93 12.37
N ALA A 8 -3.98 9.45 12.93
CA ALA A 8 -3.00 10.32 13.59
C ALA A 8 -2.36 11.30 12.60
N ASN A 9 -1.95 10.84 11.42
CA ASN A 9 -1.33 11.69 10.41
C ASN A 9 -2.34 12.67 9.79
N THR A 10 -3.60 12.25 9.59
CA THR A 10 -4.64 13.14 9.08
C THR A 10 -5.03 14.22 10.09
N ILE A 11 -5.26 13.85 11.36
CA ILE A 11 -5.80 14.77 12.40
C ILE A 11 -4.68 15.64 12.98
N MET A 12 -3.57 15.03 13.41
CA MET A 12 -2.49 15.74 14.10
C MET A 12 -1.33 16.10 13.17
N GLY A 13 -1.28 15.50 11.98
CA GLY A 13 -0.26 15.76 10.98
C GLY A 13 -0.70 16.66 9.84
N PHE A 14 -1.74 17.47 10.04
CA PHE A 14 -2.29 18.41 9.04
C PHE A 14 -2.62 17.73 7.71
N GLY A 15 -3.47 16.69 7.74
CA GLY A 15 -3.84 15.95 6.53
C GLY A 15 -2.73 15.02 6.00
N GLY A 16 -1.70 14.73 6.79
CA GLY A 16 -0.60 13.83 6.43
C GLY A 16 0.68 14.53 5.96
N ILE A 17 0.76 15.87 6.01
CA ILE A 17 1.99 16.64 5.76
C ILE A 17 3.08 16.28 6.78
N MET A 18 2.68 16.04 8.03
CA MET A 18 3.56 15.60 9.10
C MET A 18 3.23 14.16 9.49
N ASP A 19 4.22 13.43 10.03
CA ASP A 19 4.10 12.02 10.43
C ASP A 19 4.21 11.83 11.96
N PRO A 20 3.25 12.33 12.76
CA PRO A 20 3.21 12.10 14.20
C PRO A 20 3.02 10.61 14.55
N ALA A 21 2.42 9.80 13.67
CA ALA A 21 2.23 8.37 13.88
C ALA A 21 3.56 7.62 14.13
N SER A 22 4.63 7.99 13.42
CA SER A 22 5.96 7.40 13.64
C SER A 22 6.54 7.76 15.01
N LYS A 23 6.27 8.97 15.52
CA LYS A 23 6.70 9.38 16.88
C LYS A 23 5.93 8.65 17.98
N MET A 24 4.73 8.18 17.68
CA MET A 24 3.90 7.36 18.58
C MET A 24 4.27 5.87 18.55
N GLY A 25 5.30 5.48 17.78
CA GLY A 25 5.76 4.10 17.69
C GLY A 25 4.88 3.16 16.86
N LEU A 26 3.88 3.69 16.14
CA LEU A 26 3.06 2.90 15.22
C LEU A 26 3.93 2.48 14.03
N LYS A 27 3.99 1.20 13.66
CA LYS A 27 4.80 0.76 12.51
C LYS A 27 4.04 0.93 11.20
N LYS A 28 4.75 1.27 10.12
CA LYS A 28 4.19 1.37 8.77
C LYS A 28 4.21 0.00 8.12
N HIS A 29 3.07 -0.44 7.63
CA HIS A 29 2.87 -1.67 6.90
C HIS A 29 2.31 -1.35 5.52
N PRO A 30 3.13 -1.33 4.46
CA PRO A 30 2.62 -1.22 3.11
C PRO A 30 1.73 -2.45 2.84
N ALA A 31 0.46 -2.20 2.55
CA ALA A 31 -0.53 -3.21 2.26
C ALA A 31 -1.15 -2.94 0.90
N ASP A 32 -1.06 -3.92 0.00
CA ASP A 32 -1.70 -3.94 -1.30
C ASP A 32 -2.44 -5.27 -1.49
N LEU A 33 -3.25 -5.35 -2.55
CA LEU A 33 -4.01 -6.57 -2.82
C LEU A 33 -3.11 -7.76 -3.19
N GLY A 34 -1.93 -7.51 -3.77
CA GLY A 34 -0.92 -8.54 -4.03
C GLY A 34 -0.46 -9.22 -2.75
N THR A 35 -0.19 -8.45 -1.69
CA THR A 35 0.18 -8.91 -0.35
C THR A 35 -0.96 -9.66 0.32
N VAL A 36 -2.21 -9.22 0.14
CA VAL A 36 -3.40 -9.94 0.65
C VAL A 36 -3.51 -11.32 -0.02
N LEU A 37 -3.37 -11.39 -1.34
CA LEU A 37 -3.39 -12.65 -2.07
C LEU A 37 -2.19 -13.54 -1.71
N ALA A 38 -1.02 -12.95 -1.47
CA ALA A 38 0.15 -13.66 -0.94
C ALA A 38 -0.17 -14.36 0.37
N HIS A 39 -0.86 -13.65 1.28
CA HIS A 39 -1.27 -14.19 2.57
C HIS A 39 -2.26 -15.35 2.43
N TRP A 40 -3.07 -15.36 1.36
CA TRP A 40 -4.00 -16.45 1.04
C TRP A 40 -3.35 -17.58 0.21
N GLY A 41 -2.03 -17.57 0.04
CA GLY A 41 -1.29 -18.63 -0.64
C GLY A 41 -1.22 -18.49 -2.17
N VAL A 42 -1.66 -17.36 -2.74
CA VAL A 42 -1.45 -17.08 -4.16
C VAL A 42 0.02 -16.75 -4.39
N GLY A 43 0.69 -17.64 -5.13
CA GLY A 43 2.10 -17.47 -5.49
C GLY A 43 2.34 -16.19 -6.30
N SER A 44 3.58 -15.69 -6.28
CA SER A 44 3.99 -14.51 -7.04
C SER A 44 3.89 -14.71 -8.57
N GLY A 45 4.01 -15.95 -9.04
CA GLY A 45 4.19 -16.26 -10.46
C GLY A 45 5.57 -15.82 -10.96
N PHE A 46 5.72 -15.63 -12.27
CA PHE A 46 6.98 -15.22 -12.87
C PHE A 46 7.31 -13.75 -12.61
N HIS A 47 8.59 -13.44 -12.58
CA HIS A 47 9.09 -12.08 -12.49
C HIS A 47 8.89 -11.33 -13.81
N ILE A 48 8.41 -10.09 -13.75
CA ILE A 48 8.20 -9.22 -14.91
C ILE A 48 8.62 -7.80 -14.55
N VAL A 49 9.21 -7.08 -15.50
CA VAL A 49 9.53 -5.65 -15.34
C VAL A 49 8.51 -4.86 -16.14
N LEU A 50 7.74 -4.03 -15.46
CA LEU A 50 6.73 -3.18 -16.08
C LEU A 50 7.37 -1.87 -16.57
N PRO A 51 6.99 -1.37 -17.76
CA PRO A 51 7.38 -0.04 -18.20
C PRO A 51 6.97 0.99 -17.15
N ILE A 52 7.89 1.90 -16.80
CA ILE A 52 7.69 3.00 -15.82
C ILE A 52 7.59 2.51 -14.36
N LEU A 53 6.81 1.46 -14.07
CA LEU A 53 6.53 0.99 -12.71
C LEU A 53 7.65 0.11 -12.11
N GLY A 54 8.53 -0.47 -12.94
CA GLY A 54 9.70 -1.21 -12.49
C GLY A 54 9.45 -2.71 -12.25
N PRO A 55 10.35 -3.39 -11.51
CA PRO A 55 10.29 -4.84 -11.28
C PRO A 55 9.05 -5.25 -10.47
N SER A 56 8.38 -6.32 -10.91
CA SER A 56 7.14 -6.86 -10.33
C SER A 56 7.04 -8.38 -10.55
N ASN A 57 5.92 -8.97 -10.18
CA ASN A 57 5.57 -10.36 -10.49
C ASN A 57 4.15 -10.44 -11.08
N LEU A 58 3.79 -11.61 -11.63
CA LEU A 58 2.49 -11.81 -12.29
C LEU A 58 1.32 -11.44 -11.38
N ARG A 59 1.31 -11.92 -10.13
CA ARG A 59 0.24 -11.65 -9.16
C ARG A 59 0.10 -10.15 -8.91
N ASP A 60 1.19 -9.51 -8.52
CA ASP A 60 1.19 -8.10 -8.14
C ASP A 60 0.75 -7.24 -9.33
N THR A 61 1.24 -7.55 -10.53
CA THR A 61 0.84 -6.90 -11.79
C THR A 61 -0.67 -6.98 -12.04
N LEU A 62 -1.28 -8.14 -11.84
CA LEU A 62 -2.73 -8.31 -12.00
C LEU A 62 -3.53 -7.57 -10.94
N THR A 63 -2.96 -7.40 -9.74
CA THR A 63 -3.60 -6.65 -8.65
C THR A 63 -3.39 -5.14 -8.71
N LEU A 64 -2.52 -4.62 -9.59
CA LEU A 64 -2.24 -3.18 -9.69
C LEU A 64 -3.50 -2.32 -9.92
N PRO A 65 -4.38 -2.62 -10.90
CA PRO A 65 -5.56 -1.78 -11.14
C PRO A 65 -6.52 -1.75 -9.96
N ALA A 66 -6.73 -2.90 -9.32
CA ALA A 66 -7.59 -3.03 -8.15
C ALA A 66 -6.98 -2.32 -6.93
N THR A 67 -5.65 -2.41 -6.75
CA THR A 67 -4.94 -1.69 -5.68
C THR A 67 -5.02 -0.19 -5.87
N TRP A 68 -4.86 0.29 -7.10
CA TRP A 68 -4.99 1.70 -7.43
C TRP A 68 -6.39 2.21 -7.13
N TYR A 69 -7.43 1.49 -7.59
CA TYR A 69 -8.83 1.83 -7.31
C TYR A 69 -9.15 1.89 -5.80
N ALA A 70 -8.58 0.98 -5.00
CA ALA A 70 -8.76 0.96 -3.56
C ALA A 70 -7.94 2.01 -2.81
N SER A 71 -6.98 2.67 -3.47
CA SER A 71 -6.15 3.70 -2.87
C SER A 71 -6.89 5.03 -2.80
N PRO A 72 -6.77 5.80 -1.69
CA PRO A 72 -7.27 7.17 -1.63
C PRO A 72 -6.74 8.08 -2.76
N THR A 73 -5.57 7.75 -3.32
CA THR A 73 -4.96 8.51 -4.42
C THR A 73 -5.73 8.41 -5.73
N ALA A 74 -6.66 7.47 -5.90
CA ALA A 74 -7.52 7.41 -7.09
C ALA A 74 -8.69 8.41 -7.05
N TYR A 75 -8.90 9.10 -5.93
CA TYR A 75 -10.03 9.99 -5.69
C TYR A 75 -9.63 11.47 -5.53
N ILE A 76 -8.40 11.80 -5.89
CA ILE A 76 -7.84 13.16 -5.97
C ILE A 76 -7.43 13.43 -7.42
#